data_AF-A0A662VB70-F1
#
_entry.id   AF-A0A662VB70-F1
#
_cell.length_a   1.000
_cell.length_b   1.000
_cell.length_c   1.000
_cell.angle_alpha   90.00
_cell.angle_beta   90.00
_cell.angle_gamma   90.00
#
_symmetry.space_group_name_H-M   'P 1'
#
loop_
_entity.id
_entity.type
_entity.pdbx_description
1 polymer ?
#
loop_
_entity_poly.entity_id
_entity_poly.type
_entity_poly.pdbx_seq_one_letter_code
_entity_poly.pdbx_strand_id
1 'polypeptide(L)'
;MTVEELKRKVIEVLRSVYDPEIPISIYDLGLVYKVDVTEKKIFVEVGVTTPFCPVAYMIPKYVEAALKRVFGDSMEIEVVLNLEKQWTPEMMTKEGRERFKELYGYDPVEAYRSSLSESS
;
A
#
# COMPACT_ATOMS: atom_id res chain seq x y z
N MET A 1 -21.41 2.24 -13.02
CA MET A 1 -20.09 2.84 -12.82
C MET A 1 -19.20 2.35 -13.93
N THR A 2 -18.41 3.23 -14.53
CA THR A 2 -17.36 2.85 -15.49
C THR A 2 -16.20 2.17 -14.75
N VAL A 3 -15.34 1.44 -15.47
CA VAL A 3 -14.12 0.85 -14.90
C VAL A 3 -13.23 1.90 -14.25
N GLU A 4 -13.16 3.10 -14.82
CA GLU A 4 -12.38 4.22 -14.27
C GLU A 4 -12.95 4.72 -12.93
N GLU A 5 -14.28 4.84 -12.83
CA GLU A 5 -14.95 5.19 -11.56
C GLU A 5 -14.75 4.10 -10.50
N LEU A 6 -14.81 2.82 -10.90
CA LEU A 6 -14.52 1.69 -10.00
C LEU A 6 -13.08 1.75 -9.50
N LYS A 7 -12.11 2.00 -10.40
CA LYS A 7 -10.70 2.10 -10.04
C LYS A 7 -10.43 3.23 -9.04
N ARG A 8 -11.05 4.41 -9.23
CA ARG A 8 -10.95 5.51 -8.26
C ARG A 8 -11.49 5.11 -6.90
N LYS A 9 -12.66 4.48 -6.87
CA LYS A 9 -13.26 3.99 -5.62
C LYS A 9 -12.40 2.92 -4.94
N VAL A 10 -11.79 2.01 -5.69
CA VAL A 10 -10.81 1.05 -5.15
C VAL A 10 -9.65 1.78 -4.51
N ILE A 11 -9.06 2.78 -5.17
CA ILE A 11 -7.95 3.57 -4.62
C ILE A 11 -8.36 4.29 -3.32
N GLU A 12 -9.57 4.86 -3.26
CA GLU A 12 -10.09 5.48 -2.03
C GLU A 12 -10.18 4.47 -0.88
N VAL A 13 -10.63 3.24 -1.16
CA VAL A 13 -10.66 2.16 -0.15
C VAL A 13 -9.24 1.79 0.28
N LEU A 14 -8.30 1.65 -0.64
CA LEU A 14 -6.90 1.34 -0.31
C LEU A 14 -6.26 2.42 0.56
N ARG A 15 -6.62 3.70 0.36
CA ARG A 15 -6.19 4.81 1.22
C ARG A 15 -6.76 4.77 2.64
N SER A 16 -7.82 3.99 2.89
CA SER A 16 -8.39 3.79 4.22
C SER A 16 -7.75 2.62 4.99
N VAL A 17 -6.89 1.84 4.33
CA VAL A 17 -6.16 0.73 4.96
C VAL A 17 -4.80 1.26 5.41
N TYR A 18 -4.50 1.10 6.69
CA TYR A 18 -3.26 1.57 7.31
C TYR A 18 -2.31 0.40 7.58
N ASP A 19 -1.01 0.66 7.49
CA ASP A 19 -0.02 -0.29 7.97
C ASP A 19 -0.05 -0.35 9.53
N PRO A 20 -0.02 -1.55 10.12
CA PRO A 20 -0.16 -1.74 11.56
C PRO A 20 1.10 -1.31 12.36
N GLU A 21 2.27 -1.23 11.72
CA GLU A 21 3.51 -0.78 12.35
C GLU A 21 3.75 0.72 12.12
N ILE A 22 3.44 1.19 10.91
CA ILE A 22 3.56 2.58 10.49
C ILE A 22 2.15 3.10 10.23
N PRO A 23 1.54 3.92 11.10
CA PRO A 23 0.13 4.31 11.03
C PRO A 23 -0.17 5.33 9.91
N ILE A 24 0.17 4.95 8.69
CA ILE A 24 0.00 5.65 7.42
C ILE A 24 -0.68 4.68 6.46
N SER A 25 -1.47 5.23 5.54
CA SER A 25 -2.15 4.50 4.49
C SER A 25 -1.16 3.66 3.66
N ILE A 26 -1.50 2.41 3.38
CA ILE A 26 -0.67 1.53 2.54
C ILE A 26 -0.48 2.08 1.13
N TYR A 27 -1.46 2.85 0.65
CA TYR A 27 -1.37 3.53 -0.65
C TYR A 27 -0.34 4.65 -0.58
N ASP A 28 -0.38 5.46 0.49
CA ASP A 28 0.50 6.61 0.65
C ASP A 28 1.94 6.19 1.00
N LEU A 29 2.10 5.06 1.69
CA LEU A 29 3.39 4.39 1.89
C LEU A 29 3.98 3.81 0.58
N GLY A 30 3.20 3.71 -0.49
CA GLY A 30 3.66 3.11 -1.74
C GLY A 30 3.74 1.58 -1.70
N LEU A 31 2.97 0.94 -0.81
CA LEU A 31 2.87 -0.53 -0.72
C LEU A 31 1.91 -1.13 -1.73
N VAL A 32 1.12 -0.31 -2.44
CA VAL A 32 0.24 -0.78 -3.50
C VAL A 32 1.00 -0.76 -4.82
N TYR A 33 1.38 -1.94 -5.33
CA TYR A 33 2.20 -2.06 -6.54
C TYR A 33 1.38 -2.14 -7.82
N LYS A 34 0.20 -2.77 -7.74
CA LYS A 34 -0.69 -2.94 -8.89
C LYS A 34 -2.15 -2.89 -8.48
N VAL A 35 -2.96 -2.24 -9.31
CA VAL A 35 -4.42 -2.21 -9.18
C VAL A 35 -5.02 -2.40 -10.57
N ASP A 36 -5.56 -3.59 -10.83
CA ASP A 36 -6.30 -3.91 -12.04
C ASP A 36 -7.78 -4.08 -11.68
N VAL A 37 -8.64 -3.34 -12.38
CA VAL A 37 -10.08 -3.37 -12.15
C VAL A 37 -10.79 -3.66 -13.46
N THR A 38 -11.74 -4.57 -13.41
CA THR A 38 -12.68 -4.88 -14.48
C THR A 38 -14.11 -4.72 -13.95
N GLU A 39 -15.12 -4.97 -14.78
CA GLU A 39 -16.51 -4.93 -14.33
C GLU A 39 -16.87 -6.03 -13.32
N LYS A 40 -16.07 -7.10 -13.23
CA LYS A 40 -16.36 -8.28 -12.39
C LYS A 40 -15.28 -8.61 -11.38
N LYS A 41 -14.06 -8.09 -11.54
CA LYS A 41 -12.89 -8.47 -10.74
C LYS A 41 -12.06 -7.26 -10.35
N ILE A 42 -11.62 -7.25 -9.10
CA ILE A 42 -10.62 -6.34 -8.54
C ILE A 42 -9.40 -7.19 -8.18
N PHE A 43 -8.26 -6.86 -8.77
CA PHE A 43 -6.97 -7.45 -8.43
C PHE A 43 -6.07 -6.37 -7.84
N VAL A 44 -5.50 -6.64 -6.66
CA VAL A 44 -4.56 -5.74 -5.99
C VAL A 44 -3.30 -6.51 -5.62
N GLU A 45 -2.15 -6.00 -6.05
CA GLU A 45 -0.85 -6.47 -5.60
C GLU A 45 -0.28 -5.49 -4.57
N VAL A 46 0.05 -6.01 -3.40
CA VAL A 46 0.63 -5.23 -2.29
C VAL A 46 2.00 -5.77 -1.89
N GLY A 47 2.86 -4.88 -1.41
CA GLY A 47 4.13 -5.22 -0.78
C GLY A 47 4.10 -5.05 0.73
N VAL A 48 5.29 -5.16 1.33
CA VAL A 48 5.53 -4.97 2.76
C VAL A 48 6.73 -4.05 2.96
N THR A 49 6.73 -3.26 4.03
CA THR A 49 7.87 -2.39 4.39
C THR A 49 9.07 -3.21 4.84
N THR A 50 8.84 -4.37 5.48
CA THR A 50 9.89 -5.31 5.89
C THR A 50 9.47 -6.77 5.63
N PRO A 51 10.32 -7.59 4.98
CA PRO A 51 9.94 -8.95 4.56
C PRO A 51 9.86 -9.98 5.69
N PHE A 52 10.50 -9.71 6.83
CA PHE A 52 10.53 -10.63 7.98
C PHE A 52 9.47 -10.33 9.04
N CYS A 53 8.59 -9.36 8.81
CA CYS A 53 7.58 -9.00 9.79
C CYS A 53 6.34 -9.91 9.71
N PRO A 54 5.99 -10.66 10.77
CA PRO A 54 4.82 -11.53 10.79
C PRO A 54 3.51 -10.75 10.65
N VAL A 55 3.49 -9.48 11.07
CA VAL A 55 2.32 -8.59 11.02
C VAL A 55 2.02 -8.17 9.58
N ALA A 56 3.06 -8.05 8.74
CA ALA A 56 2.94 -7.57 7.38
C ALA A 56 2.14 -8.54 6.47
N TYR A 57 2.11 -9.83 6.80
CA TYR A 57 1.23 -10.83 6.17
C TYR A 57 -0.27 -10.60 6.42
N MET A 58 -0.64 -9.69 7.33
CA MET A 58 -2.04 -9.31 7.55
C MET A 58 -2.52 -8.24 6.56
N ILE A 59 -1.63 -7.48 5.92
CA ILE A 59 -1.98 -6.40 4.99
C ILE A 59 -2.92 -6.90 3.87
N PRO A 60 -2.63 -8.02 3.16
CA PRO A 60 -3.54 -8.52 2.13
C PRO A 60 -4.95 -8.79 2.64
N LYS A 61 -5.07 -9.34 3.87
CA LYS A 61 -6.37 -9.63 4.50
C LYS A 61 -7.14 -8.36 4.84
N TYR A 62 -6.45 -7.32 5.32
CA TYR A 62 -7.09 -6.03 5.61
C TYR A 62 -7.57 -5.34 4.34
N VAL A 63 -6.77 -5.39 3.28
CA VAL A 63 -7.17 -4.89 1.95
C VAL A 63 -8.37 -5.64 1.42
N GLU A 64 -8.33 -6.97 1.43
CA GLU A 64 -9.44 -7.80 0.96
C GLU A 64 -10.72 -7.51 1.75
N ALA A 65 -10.64 -7.42 3.09
CA ALA A 65 -11.77 -7.10 3.94
C ALA A 65 -12.33 -5.69 3.68
N ALA A 66 -11.47 -4.69 3.49
CA ALA A 66 -11.88 -3.32 3.19
C ALA A 66 -12.59 -3.23 1.84
N LEU A 67 -12.07 -3.90 0.81
CA LEU A 67 -12.69 -3.98 -0.51
C LEU A 67 -14.04 -4.72 -0.44
N LYS A 68 -14.09 -5.88 0.24
CA LYS A 68 -15.33 -6.64 0.44
C LYS A 68 -16.41 -5.83 1.14
N ARG A 69 -16.05 -5.00 2.12
CA ARG A 69 -17.02 -4.12 2.81
C ARG A 69 -17.68 -3.11 1.88
N VAL A 70 -17.00 -2.66 0.82
CA VAL A 70 -17.46 -1.61 -0.07
C VAL A 70 -18.11 -2.15 -1.35
N PHE A 71 -17.57 -3.24 -1.90
CA PHE A 71 -18.03 -3.84 -3.16
C PHE A 71 -18.91 -5.08 -2.94
N GLY A 72 -18.93 -5.65 -1.74
CA GLY A 72 -19.68 -6.86 -1.41
C GLY A 72 -19.29 -8.05 -2.28
N ASP A 73 -20.24 -8.96 -2.48
CA ASP A 73 -20.06 -10.16 -3.32
C ASP A 73 -20.34 -9.90 -4.81
N SER A 74 -20.51 -8.63 -5.20
CA SER A 74 -20.79 -8.26 -6.61
C SER A 74 -19.58 -8.39 -7.52
N MET A 75 -18.38 -8.50 -6.95
CA MET A 75 -17.11 -8.60 -7.65
C MET A 75 -16.20 -9.65 -7.01
N GLU A 76 -15.44 -10.36 -7.83
CA GLU A 76 -14.33 -11.19 -7.38
C GLU A 76 -13.19 -10.28 -6.90
N ILE A 77 -12.71 -10.47 -5.67
CA ILE A 77 -11.62 -9.70 -5.08
C ILE A 77 -10.44 -10.65 -4.87
N GLU A 78 -9.33 -10.35 -5.51
CA GLU A 78 -8.07 -11.05 -5.35
C GLU A 78 -7.00 -10.06 -4.86
N VAL A 79 -6.36 -10.38 -3.74
CA VAL A 79 -5.27 -9.58 -3.18
C VAL A 79 -4.07 -10.48 -2.97
N VAL A 80 -2.95 -10.12 -3.57
CA VAL A 80 -1.72 -10.90 -3.50
C VAL A 80 -0.60 -10.09 -2.85
N LEU A 81 0.23 -10.79 -2.08
CA LEU A 81 1.42 -10.21 -1.47
C LEU A 81 2.64 -10.47 -2.36
N ASN A 82 3.29 -9.42 -2.82
CA ASN A 82 4.55 -9.48 -3.54
C ASN A 82 5.73 -9.22 -2.59
N LEU A 83 6.50 -10.27 -2.31
CA LEU A 83 7.72 -10.21 -1.50
C LEU A 83 9.00 -10.09 -2.34
N GLU A 84 8.91 -10.28 -3.66
CA GLU A 84 10.07 -10.19 -4.56
C GLU A 84 10.48 -8.72 -4.77
N LYS A 85 9.51 -7.81 -4.79
CA LYS A 85 9.77 -6.37 -4.92
C LYS A 85 10.05 -5.75 -3.56
N GLN A 86 11.33 -5.44 -3.32
CA GLN A 86 11.76 -4.71 -2.14
C GLN A 86 11.18 -3.29 -2.14
N TRP A 87 10.51 -2.95 -1.05
CA TRP A 87 10.03 -1.60 -0.83
C TRP A 87 11.19 -0.68 -0.44
N THR A 88 11.17 0.57 -0.93
CA THR A 88 12.07 1.63 -0.48
C THR A 88 11.25 2.86 -0.11
N PRO A 89 11.74 3.71 0.82
CA PRO A 89 11.06 4.97 1.16
C PRO A 89 10.79 5.89 -0.02
N GLU A 90 11.55 5.77 -1.11
CA GLU A 90 11.33 6.53 -2.35
C GLU A 90 10.01 6.19 -3.05
N MET A 91 9.39 5.06 -2.72
CA MET A 91 8.10 4.65 -3.24
C MET A 91 6.93 5.37 -2.57
N MET A 92 7.15 6.05 -1.44
CA MET A 92 6.11 6.82 -0.77
C MET A 92 5.60 7.94 -1.67
N THR A 93 4.29 8.18 -1.59
CA THR A 93 3.70 9.42 -2.13
C THR A 93 4.23 10.63 -1.37
N LYS A 94 4.04 11.83 -1.93
CA LYS A 94 4.40 13.07 -1.26
C LYS A 94 3.66 13.20 0.08
N GLU A 95 2.37 12.90 0.09
CA GLU A 95 1.52 12.93 1.27
C GLU A 95 1.98 11.92 2.33
N GLY A 96 2.33 10.69 1.91
CA GLY A 96 2.87 9.68 2.80
C GLY A 96 4.21 10.08 3.42
N ARG A 97 5.13 10.64 2.63
CA ARG A 97 6.42 11.13 3.10
C ARG A 97 6.28 12.28 4.11
N GLU A 98 5.43 13.26 3.82
CA GLU A 98 5.18 14.37 4.77
C GLU A 98 4.54 13.85 6.06
N ARG A 99 3.57 12.93 5.96
CA ARG A 99 2.96 12.32 7.14
C ARG A 99 3.98 11.53 7.98
N PHE A 100 4.89 10.83 7.33
CA PHE A 100 5.97 10.12 8.01
C PHE A 100 6.89 11.09 8.76
N LYS A 101 7.28 12.20 8.11
CA LYS A 101 8.09 13.26 8.73
C LYS A 101 7.41 13.86 9.96
N GLU A 102 6.11 14.11 9.91
CA GLU A 102 5.35 14.61 11.05
C GLU A 102 5.34 13.63 12.22
N LEU A 103 5.23 12.33 11.94
CA LEU A 103 5.12 11.28 12.96
C LEU A 103 6.47 10.96 13.62
N TYR A 104 7.54 10.91 12.83
CA TYR A 104 8.84 10.40 13.28
C TYR A 104 9.94 11.48 13.36
N GLY A 105 9.67 12.69 12.87
CA GLY A 105 10.57 13.85 13.00
C GLY A 105 11.76 13.87 12.04
N TYR A 106 11.83 12.98 11.06
CA TYR A 106 12.88 12.95 10.05
C TYR A 106 12.34 12.53 8.68
N ASP A 107 13.11 12.82 7.62
CA ASP A 107 12.75 12.46 6.25
C ASP A 107 13.24 11.05 5.89
N PRO A 108 12.33 10.09 5.63
CA PRO A 108 12.72 8.71 5.40
C PRO A 108 13.44 8.51 4.06
N VAL A 109 13.18 9.37 3.06
CA VAL A 109 13.84 9.29 1.76
C VAL A 109 15.27 9.80 1.85
N GLU A 110 15.48 10.91 2.55
CA GLU A 110 16.84 11.45 2.75
C GLU A 110 17.69 10.50 3.59
N ALA A 111 17.15 9.99 4.69
CA ALA A 111 17.83 8.99 5.52
C ALA A 111 18.22 7.74 4.71
N TYR A 112 17.32 7.25 3.85
CA TYR A 112 17.60 6.10 2.97
C TYR A 112 18.75 6.40 1.99
N ARG A 113 18.71 7.53 1.29
CA ARG A 113 19.76 7.92 0.33
C ARG A 113 21.12 8.10 1.00
N SER A 114 21.15 8.69 2.19
CA SER A 114 22.38 8.82 2.98
C SER A 114 22.98 7.45 3.31
N SER A 115 22.16 6.49 3.74
CA SER A 115 22.63 5.13 4.07
C SER A 115 23.25 4.39 2.88
N LEU A 116 22.77 4.65 1.65
CA LEU A 116 23.35 4.09 0.43
C LEU A 116 24.70 4.71 0.07
N SER A 117 24.86 6.01 0.32
CA SER A 117 26.12 6.73 0.06
C SER A 117 27.25 6.34 1.02
N GLU A 118 26.93 5.94 2.24
CA GLU A 118 27.90 5.48 3.25
C GLU A 118 28.31 4.01 3.04
N SER A 119 27.52 3.26 2.25
CA SER A 119 27.77 1.84 1.93
C SER A 119 28.55 1.63 0.63
N SER A 120 28.98 2.73 -0.04
CA SER A 120 29.69 2.73 -1.33
C SER A 120 31.16 3.10 -1.19
#